data_AF-A8XKX8-F1
#
_entry.id   AF-A8XKX8-F1
#
_cell.length_a   1.000
_cell.length_b   1.000
_cell.length_c   1.000
_cell.angle_alpha   90.00
_cell.angle_beta   90.00
_cell.angle_gamma   90.00
#
_symmetry.space_group_name_H-M   'P 1'
#
loop_
_entity.id
_entity.type
_entity.pdbx_description
1 polymer ?
#
loop_
_entity_poly.entity_id
_entity_poly.type
_entity_poly.pdbx_seq_one_letter_code
_entity_poly.pdbx_strand_id
1 'polypeptide(L)'
;MCDDAYRSRFHPNDADNKCAGREKLMKMKSEINEKWPKIGVQFEPTLWWTKYREDHAEKFNDSVEFLQNVTGMSQEDAEEKLLNDLIRITFVETNLIVNGQQNAEELFANLLLAINGEQEMPFKSAQELADFCDSMPLNFRKDANLYRNTGVQGRRLIQEFKRKLTRGDVIDCDSLDQILENFRKTIHVDEGLKNFADQEAQLDYSSLFYISKTIPGFVYDKVSGRLGLSPDADKSLILNAPIFTDTINSSHPLKLDLSRTVDACAINACTTYPDRQQFYFADEHLRGVGSAMFWKKSPGEKSMKPLNRTSVMESNFTSIHGCISPNKPALQVETFRIEPTKLCFMNNLCTRSTGKIISNAGCLVNADFESVNANIKYRKSQSFEKFFVVYEKMKKEEAADDV
;
A
#
# COMPACT_ATOMS: atom_id res chain seq x y z
N MET A 1 -39.90 -42.03 -2.65
CA MET A 1 -39.64 -40.62 -2.30
C MET A 1 -38.14 -40.48 -2.04
N CYS A 2 -37.36 -40.65 -3.10
CA CYS A 2 -36.69 -39.60 -3.90
C CYS A 2 -35.39 -39.10 -3.27
N ASP A 3 -34.40 -39.98 -3.42
CA ASP A 3 -32.98 -39.86 -3.09
C ASP A 3 -32.18 -39.19 -4.24
N ASP A 4 -32.85 -38.50 -5.17
CA ASP A 4 -32.24 -37.97 -6.41
C ASP A 4 -31.92 -36.46 -6.37
N ALA A 5 -32.25 -35.74 -5.29
CA ALA A 5 -32.07 -34.29 -5.23
C ALA A 5 -30.64 -33.82 -4.84
N TYR A 6 -29.77 -34.71 -4.34
CA TYR A 6 -28.41 -34.35 -3.90
C TYR A 6 -27.28 -34.86 -4.81
N ARG A 7 -27.60 -35.67 -5.83
CA ARG A 7 -26.62 -36.23 -6.78
C ARG A 7 -26.54 -35.49 -8.13
N SER A 8 -27.26 -34.39 -8.32
CA SER A 8 -27.30 -33.66 -9.60
C SER A 8 -26.42 -32.40 -9.69
N ARG A 9 -25.56 -32.09 -8.72
CA ARG A 9 -24.66 -30.91 -8.80
C ARG A 9 -23.22 -31.19 -9.28
N PHE A 10 -22.97 -32.40 -9.78
CA PHE A 10 -21.75 -32.73 -10.52
C PHE A 10 -22.13 -33.40 -11.84
N HIS A 11 -22.60 -32.59 -12.78
CA HIS A 11 -22.65 -32.94 -14.21
C HIS A 11 -21.68 -32.00 -14.98
N PRO A 12 -21.25 -32.39 -16.19
CA PRO A 12 -19.89 -32.25 -16.70
C PRO A 12 -19.60 -30.86 -17.30
N ASN A 13 -19.74 -29.80 -16.51
CA ASN A 13 -19.46 -28.42 -16.96
C ASN A 13 -18.33 -27.74 -16.17
N ASP A 14 -17.54 -28.50 -15.39
CA ASP A 14 -16.37 -27.95 -14.70
C ASP A 14 -15.25 -27.53 -15.67
N ALA A 15 -15.21 -28.12 -16.87
CA ALA A 15 -14.31 -27.70 -17.94
C ALA A 15 -14.79 -26.39 -18.58
N ASP A 16 -16.08 -26.27 -18.87
CA ASP A 16 -16.67 -25.10 -19.53
C ASP A 16 -16.74 -23.88 -18.62
N ASN A 17 -17.00 -24.04 -17.32
CA ASN A 17 -16.93 -22.93 -16.35
C ASN A 17 -15.48 -22.48 -16.09
N LYS A 18 -14.51 -23.41 -16.12
CA LYS A 18 -13.08 -23.05 -16.06
C LYS A 18 -12.60 -22.39 -17.36
N CYS A 19 -13.08 -22.84 -18.52
CA CYS A 19 -12.82 -22.22 -19.82
C CYS A 19 -13.43 -20.81 -19.88
N ALA A 20 -14.70 -20.64 -19.54
CA ALA A 20 -15.36 -19.34 -19.50
C ALA A 20 -14.70 -18.37 -18.50
N GLY A 21 -14.28 -18.86 -17.32
CA GLY A 21 -13.51 -18.09 -16.35
C GLY A 21 -12.12 -17.70 -16.86
N ARG A 22 -11.45 -18.60 -17.60
CA ARG A 22 -10.13 -18.37 -18.19
C ARG A 22 -10.19 -17.45 -19.40
N GLU A 23 -11.21 -17.56 -20.24
CA GLU A 23 -11.51 -16.65 -21.36
C GLU A 23 -11.84 -15.25 -20.85
N LYS A 24 -12.67 -15.12 -19.80
CA LYS A 24 -12.96 -13.83 -19.18
C LYS A 24 -11.70 -13.19 -18.57
N LEU A 25 -10.82 -13.99 -17.96
CA LEU A 25 -9.53 -13.52 -17.44
C LEU A 25 -8.56 -13.14 -18.57
N MET A 26 -8.50 -13.89 -19.66
CA MET A 26 -7.67 -13.56 -20.82
C MET A 26 -8.16 -12.29 -21.52
N LYS A 27 -9.48 -12.14 -21.69
CA LYS A 27 -10.10 -10.94 -22.27
C LYS A 27 -9.82 -9.71 -21.41
N MET A 28 -10.03 -9.81 -20.09
CA MET A 28 -9.68 -8.74 -19.14
C MET A 28 -8.18 -8.40 -19.19
N LYS A 29 -7.29 -9.40 -19.30
CA LYS A 29 -5.86 -9.14 -19.44
C LYS A 29 -5.50 -8.49 -20.78
N SER A 30 -6.17 -8.87 -21.87
CA SER A 30 -5.98 -8.23 -23.19
C SER A 30 -6.42 -6.77 -23.14
N GLU A 31 -7.62 -6.50 -22.62
CA GLU A 31 -8.16 -5.14 -22.47
C GLU A 31 -7.27 -4.27 -21.56
N ILE A 32 -6.72 -4.85 -20.49
CA ILE A 32 -5.74 -4.15 -19.63
C ILE A 32 -4.45 -3.87 -20.40
N ASN A 33 -3.88 -4.85 -21.11
CA ASN A 33 -2.62 -4.69 -21.83
C ASN A 33 -2.73 -3.75 -23.04
N GLU A 34 -3.91 -3.62 -23.63
CA GLU A 34 -4.19 -2.65 -24.70
C GLU A 34 -4.27 -1.22 -24.15
N LYS A 35 -4.90 -1.06 -22.97
CA LYS A 35 -5.13 0.27 -22.39
C LYS A 35 -3.95 0.79 -21.56
N TRP A 36 -3.25 -0.08 -20.85
CA TRP A 36 -2.24 0.29 -19.86
C TRP A 36 -0.85 -0.23 -20.24
N PRO A 37 0.20 0.61 -20.11
CA PRO A 37 1.58 0.13 -20.16
C PRO A 37 1.80 -0.95 -19.10
N LYS A 38 2.55 -1.99 -19.46
CA LYS A 38 2.89 -3.04 -18.50
C LYS A 38 3.72 -2.42 -17.37
N ILE A 39 3.29 -2.63 -16.12
CA ILE A 39 4.14 -2.32 -14.97
C ILE A 39 5.37 -3.24 -15.01
N GLY A 40 6.50 -2.66 -15.36
CA GLY A 40 7.82 -3.27 -15.42
C GLY A 40 8.88 -2.22 -15.10
N VAL A 41 10.12 -2.65 -14.91
CA VAL A 41 11.23 -1.74 -14.60
C VAL A 41 11.75 -1.00 -15.83
N GLN A 42 11.45 -1.51 -17.02
CA GLN A 42 12.03 -1.17 -18.32
C GLN A 42 11.78 0.30 -18.69
N PHE A 43 12.79 0.93 -19.25
CA PHE A 43 12.70 2.31 -19.72
C PHE A 43 12.01 2.39 -21.09
N GLU A 44 10.78 2.92 -21.13
CA GLU A 44 9.97 3.01 -22.35
C GLU A 44 9.50 4.46 -22.64
N PRO A 45 10.44 5.41 -22.85
CA PRO A 45 10.13 6.84 -22.90
C PRO A 45 9.15 7.20 -24.03
N THR A 46 9.29 6.63 -25.23
CA THR A 46 8.40 6.90 -26.36
C THR A 46 6.96 6.45 -26.08
N LEU A 47 6.78 5.30 -25.44
CA LEU A 47 5.45 4.80 -25.07
C LEU A 47 4.79 5.74 -24.06
N TRP A 48 5.54 6.15 -23.03
CA TRP A 48 5.03 7.04 -21.99
C TRP A 48 4.78 8.45 -22.51
N TRP A 49 5.58 8.96 -23.47
CA TRP A 49 5.32 10.22 -24.18
C TRP A 49 3.93 10.22 -24.80
N THR A 50 3.64 9.21 -25.61
CA THR A 50 2.34 9.03 -26.26
C THR A 50 1.22 8.97 -25.22
N LYS A 51 1.42 8.23 -24.13
CA LYS A 51 0.40 8.11 -23.07
C LYS A 51 0.10 9.44 -22.37
N TYR A 52 1.10 10.26 -22.06
CA TYR A 52 0.84 11.58 -21.46
C TYR A 52 0.13 12.52 -22.42
N ARG A 53 0.50 12.51 -23.71
CA ARG A 53 -0.11 13.38 -24.74
C ARG A 53 -1.52 12.97 -25.15
N GLU A 54 -1.80 11.68 -25.21
CA GLU A 54 -3.07 11.14 -25.74
C GLU A 54 -4.04 10.82 -24.60
N ASP A 55 -3.63 9.99 -23.64
CA ASP A 55 -4.53 9.46 -22.61
C ASP A 55 -4.71 10.43 -21.43
N HIS A 56 -3.73 11.32 -21.19
CA HIS A 56 -3.76 12.33 -20.12
C HIS A 56 -3.79 13.78 -20.65
N ALA A 57 -4.21 13.95 -21.91
CA ALA A 57 -4.12 15.21 -22.66
C ALA A 57 -4.66 16.44 -21.90
N GLU A 58 -5.83 16.34 -21.27
CA GLU A 58 -6.47 17.45 -20.55
C GLU A 58 -5.57 17.98 -19.42
N LYS A 59 -5.22 17.12 -18.46
CA LYS A 59 -4.35 17.51 -17.33
C LYS A 59 -2.95 17.90 -17.78
N PHE A 60 -2.45 17.28 -18.84
CA PHE A 60 -1.15 17.61 -19.41
C PHE A 60 -1.16 19.03 -19.97
N ASN A 61 -2.14 19.36 -20.82
CA ASN A 61 -2.28 20.70 -21.41
C ASN A 61 -2.49 21.79 -20.36
N ASP A 62 -3.33 21.56 -19.35
CA ASP A 62 -3.52 22.49 -18.22
C ASP A 62 -2.22 22.74 -17.47
N SER A 63 -1.40 21.69 -17.31
CA SER A 63 -0.10 21.79 -16.64
C SER A 63 0.95 22.51 -17.49
N VAL A 64 0.90 22.35 -18.81
CA VAL A 64 1.74 23.08 -19.77
C VAL A 64 1.38 24.57 -19.76
N GLU A 65 0.09 24.91 -19.80
CA GLU A 65 -0.37 26.30 -19.72
C GLU A 65 0.08 26.96 -18.40
N PHE A 66 -0.07 26.25 -17.28
CA PHE A 66 0.43 26.72 -15.99
C PHE A 66 1.94 26.99 -16.03
N LEU A 67 2.72 26.05 -16.55
CA LEU A 67 4.18 26.18 -16.62
C LEU A 67 4.58 27.39 -17.47
N GLN A 68 3.97 27.57 -18.65
CA GLN A 68 4.20 28.75 -19.52
C GLN A 68 3.94 30.05 -18.77
N ASN A 69 2.81 30.14 -18.06
CA ASN A 69 2.41 31.35 -17.34
C ASN A 69 3.38 31.72 -16.22
N VAL A 70 3.97 30.72 -15.54
CA VAL A 70 4.89 30.95 -14.41
C VAL A 70 6.33 31.23 -14.87
N THR A 71 6.80 30.60 -15.95
CA THR A 71 8.20 30.72 -16.40
C THR A 71 8.39 31.67 -17.57
N GLY A 72 7.32 32.02 -18.29
CA GLY A 72 7.38 32.81 -19.52
C GLY A 72 8.01 32.08 -20.71
N MET A 73 8.09 30.74 -20.65
CA MET A 73 8.64 29.90 -21.72
C MET A 73 7.67 29.79 -22.90
N SER A 74 8.19 29.38 -24.06
CA SER A 74 7.34 29.04 -25.20
C SER A 74 6.52 27.79 -24.90
N GLN A 75 5.43 27.58 -25.65
CA GLN A 75 4.59 26.39 -25.48
C GLN A 75 5.37 25.10 -25.73
N GLU A 76 6.20 25.08 -26.77
CA GLU A 76 7.01 23.92 -27.15
C GLU A 76 8.03 23.59 -26.05
N ASP A 77 8.73 24.59 -25.52
CA ASP A 77 9.73 24.37 -24.46
C ASP A 77 9.08 23.91 -23.13
N ALA A 78 7.91 24.48 -22.80
CA ALA A 78 7.16 24.08 -21.59
C ALA A 78 6.66 22.64 -21.71
N GLU A 79 6.16 22.26 -22.90
CA GLU A 79 5.72 20.91 -23.20
C GLU A 79 6.88 19.91 -23.09
N GLU A 80 8.00 20.20 -23.76
CA GLU A 80 9.19 19.34 -23.73
C GLU A 80 9.72 19.18 -22.31
N LYS A 81 9.83 20.28 -21.55
CA LYS A 81 10.30 20.23 -20.17
C LYS A 81 9.39 19.37 -19.30
N LEU A 82 8.08 19.61 -19.36
CA LEU A 82 7.12 18.87 -18.52
C LEU A 82 7.11 17.38 -18.87
N LEU A 83 7.19 17.07 -20.17
CA LEU A 83 7.23 15.68 -20.63
C LEU A 83 8.50 14.98 -20.15
N ASN A 84 9.66 15.64 -20.22
CA ASN A 84 10.91 15.10 -19.68
C ASN A 84 10.82 14.82 -18.17
N ASP A 85 10.24 15.74 -17.38
CA ASP A 85 10.02 15.53 -15.95
C ASP A 85 9.08 14.36 -15.67
N LEU A 86 7.97 14.24 -16.41
CA LEU A 86 6.99 13.16 -16.27
C LEU A 86 7.56 11.78 -16.62
N ILE A 87 8.48 11.71 -17.59
CA ILE A 87 9.15 10.47 -17.96
C ILE A 87 10.13 10.02 -16.89
N ARG A 88 10.91 10.96 -16.36
CA ARG A 88 11.78 10.69 -15.21
C ARG A 88 10.97 10.24 -14.01
N ILE A 89 9.84 10.89 -13.73
CA ILE A 89 8.91 10.47 -12.67
C ILE A 89 8.41 9.05 -12.94
N THR A 90 7.95 8.76 -14.15
CA THR A 90 7.39 7.45 -14.49
C THR A 90 8.43 6.34 -14.33
N PHE A 91 9.67 6.59 -14.75
CA PHE A 91 10.76 5.62 -14.64
C PHE A 91 11.13 5.30 -13.19
N VAL A 92 11.19 6.32 -12.33
CA VAL A 92 11.41 6.15 -10.90
C VAL A 92 10.21 5.47 -10.24
N GLU A 93 8.98 5.91 -10.55
CA GLU A 93 7.75 5.36 -9.98
C GLU A 93 7.63 3.86 -10.27
N THR A 94 7.86 3.42 -11.50
CA THR A 94 7.78 1.98 -11.85
C THR A 94 8.84 1.15 -11.15
N ASN A 95 10.06 1.67 -11.00
CA ASN A 95 11.11 0.98 -10.27
C ASN A 95 10.78 0.85 -8.78
N LEU A 96 10.26 1.89 -8.15
CA LEU A 96 9.80 1.83 -6.77
C LEU A 96 8.58 0.89 -6.61
N ILE A 97 7.66 0.87 -7.58
CA ILE A 97 6.52 -0.07 -7.58
C ILE A 97 7.03 -1.52 -7.56
N VAL A 98 8.03 -1.86 -8.38
CA VAL A 98 8.48 -3.25 -8.59
C VAL A 98 9.55 -3.70 -7.59
N ASN A 99 10.46 -2.81 -7.20
CA ASN A 99 11.62 -3.15 -6.37
C ASN A 99 11.46 -2.72 -4.90
N GLY A 100 10.40 -1.96 -4.59
CA GLY A 100 10.13 -1.49 -3.24
C GLY A 100 10.78 -0.14 -2.93
N GLN A 101 10.85 0.18 -1.64
CA GLN A 101 11.55 1.38 -1.16
C GLN A 101 13.06 1.23 -1.33
N GLN A 102 13.75 2.27 -1.80
CA GLN A 102 15.16 2.21 -2.18
C GLN A 102 15.90 3.48 -1.81
N ASN A 103 17.18 3.40 -1.45
CA ASN A 103 18.02 4.60 -1.39
C ASN A 103 18.43 5.07 -2.80
N ALA A 104 19.09 6.23 -2.89
CA ALA A 104 19.46 6.83 -4.17
C ALA A 104 20.39 5.94 -5.00
N GLU A 105 21.36 5.29 -4.35
CA GLU A 105 22.36 4.44 -4.97
C GLU A 105 21.75 3.15 -5.51
N GLU A 106 20.92 2.48 -4.71
CA GLU A 106 20.15 1.28 -5.11
C GLU A 106 19.20 1.59 -6.25
N LEU A 107 18.48 2.72 -6.16
CA LEU A 107 17.56 3.14 -7.21
C LEU A 107 18.33 3.42 -8.50
N PHE A 108 19.41 4.19 -8.46
CA PHE A 108 20.23 4.48 -9.63
C PHE A 108 20.79 3.20 -10.28
N ALA A 109 21.30 2.26 -9.49
CA ALA A 109 21.79 0.97 -9.99
C ALA A 109 20.68 0.17 -10.69
N ASN A 110 19.47 0.12 -10.13
CA ASN A 110 18.34 -0.56 -10.75
C ASN A 110 17.85 0.15 -12.04
N LEU A 111 17.85 1.49 -12.06
CA LEU A 111 17.55 2.26 -13.28
C LEU A 111 18.57 1.98 -14.40
N LEU A 112 19.87 1.87 -14.08
CA LEU A 112 20.88 1.49 -15.07
C LEU A 112 20.63 0.10 -15.68
N LEU A 113 20.20 -0.87 -14.87
CA LEU A 113 19.88 -2.23 -15.33
C LEU A 113 18.59 -2.28 -16.17
N ALA A 114 17.72 -1.30 -15.99
CA ALA A 114 16.43 -1.22 -16.67
C ALA A 114 16.48 -0.57 -18.06
N ILE A 115 17.63 -0.01 -18.43
CA ILE A 115 17.86 0.62 -19.73
C ILE A 115 18.35 -0.42 -20.73
N ASN A 116 17.74 -0.40 -21.91
CA ASN A 116 18.29 -1.11 -23.06
C ASN A 116 19.45 -0.27 -23.62
N GLY A 117 20.59 -0.89 -23.98
CA GLY A 117 21.82 -0.18 -24.38
C GLY A 117 21.71 0.78 -25.59
N GLU A 118 20.54 0.91 -26.20
CA GLU A 118 20.22 1.87 -27.27
C GLU A 118 19.66 3.20 -26.72
N GLN A 119 19.27 3.27 -25.45
CA GLN A 119 18.62 4.43 -24.84
C GLN A 119 19.58 5.18 -23.92
N GLU A 120 19.47 6.50 -23.87
CA GLU A 120 20.26 7.33 -22.97
C GLU A 120 19.67 7.31 -21.55
N MET A 121 20.54 7.22 -20.55
CA MET A 121 20.16 7.28 -19.14
C MET A 121 19.73 8.69 -18.75
N PRO A 122 18.50 8.88 -18.21
CA PRO A 122 17.98 10.21 -17.88
C PRO A 122 18.56 10.82 -16.59
N PHE A 123 19.50 10.14 -15.93
CA PHE A 123 20.22 10.64 -14.76
C PHE A 123 21.72 10.34 -14.90
N LYS A 124 22.59 11.31 -14.68
CA LYS A 124 24.04 11.13 -14.82
C LYS A 124 24.67 10.50 -13.58
N SER A 125 24.01 10.58 -12.44
CA SER A 125 24.50 10.05 -11.16
C SER A 125 23.37 9.77 -10.16
N ALA A 126 23.67 9.01 -9.12
CA ALA A 126 22.77 8.81 -7.98
C ALA A 126 22.43 10.13 -7.25
N GLN A 127 23.37 11.09 -7.19
CA GLN A 127 23.11 12.40 -6.60
C GLN A 127 22.10 13.19 -7.42
N GLU A 128 22.24 13.23 -8.75
CA GLU A 128 21.27 13.90 -9.62
C GLU A 128 19.88 13.28 -9.50
N LEU A 129 19.82 11.95 -9.39
CA LEU A 129 18.58 11.23 -9.13
C LEU A 129 17.98 11.60 -7.77
N ALA A 130 18.79 11.69 -6.71
CA ALA A 130 18.33 12.10 -5.40
C ALA A 130 17.77 13.53 -5.41
N ASP A 131 18.49 14.47 -6.03
CA ASP A 131 18.06 15.87 -6.16
C ASP A 131 16.74 15.96 -6.94
N PHE A 132 16.59 15.15 -7.99
CA PHE A 132 15.35 15.05 -8.74
C PHE A 132 14.20 14.51 -7.89
N CYS A 133 14.39 13.41 -7.17
CA CYS A 133 13.37 12.84 -6.29
C CYS A 133 12.95 13.84 -5.19
N ASP A 134 13.92 14.52 -4.58
CA ASP A 134 13.69 15.55 -3.55
C ASP A 134 12.96 16.78 -4.12
N SER A 135 13.13 17.08 -5.42
CA SER A 135 12.38 18.14 -6.12
C SER A 135 10.94 17.77 -6.49
N MET A 136 10.57 16.49 -6.41
CA MET A 136 9.25 15.96 -6.76
C MET A 136 8.51 15.35 -5.54
N PRO A 137 8.35 16.08 -4.43
CA PRO A 137 7.91 15.51 -3.16
C PRO A 137 6.41 15.14 -3.10
N LEU A 138 5.63 15.55 -4.10
CA LEU A 138 4.29 14.98 -4.29
C LEU A 138 4.36 13.58 -4.84
N ASN A 139 5.32 13.23 -5.70
CA ASN A 139 5.40 11.90 -6.32
C ASN A 139 6.25 10.94 -5.48
N PHE A 140 7.33 11.46 -4.89
CA PHE A 140 8.28 10.68 -4.11
C PHE A 140 8.40 11.21 -2.69
N ARG A 141 8.13 10.35 -1.72
CA ARG A 141 8.36 10.65 -0.31
C ARG A 141 9.68 9.99 0.11
N LYS A 142 10.47 10.72 0.89
CA LYS A 142 11.69 10.23 1.50
C LYS A 142 11.46 9.92 2.98
N ASP A 143 11.61 8.66 3.34
CA ASP A 143 11.55 8.18 4.72
C ASP A 143 12.96 7.75 5.15
N ALA A 144 13.56 8.55 6.04
CA ALA A 144 14.99 8.51 6.33
C ALA A 144 15.83 8.68 5.05
N ASN A 145 16.43 7.59 4.55
CA ASN A 145 17.25 7.59 3.34
C ASN A 145 16.60 6.80 2.19
N LEU A 146 15.36 6.35 2.34
CA LEU A 146 14.66 5.53 1.36
C LEU A 146 13.56 6.35 0.68
N TYR A 147 13.52 6.30 -0.64
CA TYR A 147 12.44 6.84 -1.45
C TYR A 147 11.32 5.81 -1.59
N ARG A 148 10.09 6.31 -1.55
CA ARG A 148 8.89 5.56 -1.89
C ARG A 148 7.90 6.43 -2.65
N ASN A 149 6.98 5.79 -3.36
CA ASN A 149 5.88 6.49 -4.01
C ASN A 149 4.89 7.04 -2.99
N THR A 150 4.11 8.02 -3.42
CA THR A 150 2.91 8.51 -2.73
C THR A 150 1.64 8.03 -3.45
N GLY A 151 0.52 8.00 -2.73
CA GLY A 151 -0.80 7.65 -3.24
C GLY A 151 -1.49 8.81 -3.94
N VAL A 152 -2.34 8.49 -4.90
CA VAL A 152 -3.08 9.45 -5.71
C VAL A 152 -3.93 10.38 -4.84
N GLN A 153 -4.65 9.81 -3.88
CA GLN A 153 -5.52 10.61 -3.01
C GLN A 153 -4.71 11.50 -2.06
N GLY A 154 -3.51 11.08 -1.65
CA GLY A 154 -2.58 11.91 -0.89
C GLY A 154 -2.13 13.12 -1.70
N ARG A 155 -1.70 12.92 -2.95
CA ARG A 155 -1.30 14.00 -3.87
C ARG A 155 -2.44 15.01 -4.10
N ARG A 156 -3.65 14.50 -4.36
CA ARG A 156 -4.86 15.31 -4.55
C ARG A 156 -5.23 16.11 -3.28
N LEU A 157 -5.09 15.52 -2.10
CA LEU A 157 -5.35 16.21 -0.83
C LEU A 157 -4.41 17.40 -0.63
N ILE A 158 -3.13 17.26 -0.99
CA ILE A 158 -2.17 18.37 -0.88
C ILE A 158 -2.57 19.54 -1.80
N GLN A 159 -2.97 19.27 -3.04
CA GLN A 159 -3.48 20.31 -3.93
C GLN A 159 -4.78 20.95 -3.40
N GLU A 160 -5.66 20.16 -2.77
CA GLU A 160 -6.86 20.68 -2.13
C GLU A 160 -6.53 21.62 -0.96
N PHE A 161 -5.56 21.27 -0.10
CA PHE A 161 -5.09 22.15 0.96
C PHE A 161 -4.52 23.45 0.41
N LYS A 162 -3.73 23.38 -0.68
CA LYS A 162 -3.23 24.59 -1.35
C LYS A 162 -4.37 25.46 -1.84
N ARG A 163 -5.37 24.87 -2.53
CA ARG A 163 -6.54 25.58 -3.06
C ARG A 163 -7.33 26.27 -1.95
N LYS A 164 -7.52 25.58 -0.82
CA LYS A 164 -8.20 26.09 0.37
C LYS A 164 -7.46 27.28 0.98
N LEU A 165 -6.16 27.15 1.23
CA LEU A 165 -5.34 28.23 1.79
C LEU A 165 -5.26 29.44 0.84
N THR A 166 -5.22 29.23 -0.48
CA THR A 166 -5.25 30.31 -1.48
C THR A 166 -6.53 31.14 -1.38
N ARG A 167 -7.65 30.53 -0.97
CA ARG A 167 -8.94 31.21 -0.77
C ARG A 167 -9.08 31.88 0.60
N GLY A 168 -8.05 31.77 1.45
CA GLY A 168 -8.06 32.29 2.82
C GLY A 168 -8.72 31.36 3.85
N ASP A 169 -9.01 30.10 3.50
CA ASP A 169 -9.51 29.13 4.47
C ASP A 169 -8.41 28.80 5.49
N VAL A 170 -8.81 28.55 6.74
CA VAL A 170 -7.89 28.14 7.81
C VAL A 170 -7.81 26.62 7.84
N ILE A 171 -6.59 26.08 7.95
CA ILE A 171 -6.34 24.64 8.12
C ILE A 171 -5.56 24.42 9.42
N ASP A 172 -6.22 23.81 10.39
CA ASP A 172 -5.72 23.39 11.70
C ASP A 172 -6.38 22.07 12.11
N CYS A 173 -6.02 21.53 13.29
CA CYS A 173 -6.57 20.25 13.76
C CYS A 173 -8.10 20.26 13.91
N ASP A 174 -8.70 21.42 14.23
CA ASP A 174 -10.14 21.53 14.46
C ASP A 174 -10.94 21.53 13.14
N SER A 175 -10.37 22.10 12.08
CA SER A 175 -10.98 22.15 10.74
C SER A 175 -10.65 20.95 9.85
N LEU A 176 -9.61 20.19 10.18
CA LEU A 176 -9.07 19.11 9.35
C LEU A 176 -10.12 18.03 9.02
N ASP A 177 -10.89 17.59 10.01
CA ASP A 177 -11.91 16.53 9.81
C ASP A 177 -12.97 16.95 8.80
N GLN A 178 -13.44 18.19 8.88
CA GLN A 178 -14.44 18.71 7.94
C GLN A 178 -13.86 18.86 6.52
N ILE A 179 -12.60 19.27 6.41
CA ILE A 179 -11.91 19.38 5.10
C ILE A 179 -11.75 17.98 4.49
N LEU A 180 -11.33 17.00 5.27
CA LEU A 180 -11.20 15.60 4.82
C LEU A 180 -12.54 15.02 4.40
N GLU A 181 -13.62 15.26 5.15
CA GLU A 181 -14.96 14.81 4.78
C GLU A 181 -15.41 15.44 3.45
N ASN A 182 -15.14 16.72 3.24
CA ASN A 182 -15.46 17.40 1.98
C ASN A 182 -14.58 16.90 0.83
N PHE A 183 -13.30 16.62 1.08
CA PHE A 183 -12.40 16.05 0.09
C PHE A 183 -12.87 14.66 -0.37
N ARG A 184 -13.29 13.79 0.56
CA ARG A 184 -13.83 12.45 0.25
C ARG A 184 -15.03 12.48 -0.71
N LYS A 185 -15.84 13.55 -0.65
CA LYS A 185 -16.98 13.76 -1.58
C LYS A 185 -16.53 14.02 -3.03
N THR A 186 -15.29 14.43 -3.24
CA THR A 186 -14.69 14.67 -4.58
C THR A 186 -14.00 13.43 -5.16
N ILE A 187 -13.98 12.31 -4.44
CA ILE A 187 -13.37 11.07 -4.88
C ILE A 187 -14.42 10.26 -5.65
N HIS A 188 -14.26 10.21 -6.97
CA HIS A 188 -15.11 9.45 -7.88
C HIS A 188 -14.35 8.23 -8.40
N VAL A 189 -14.59 7.07 -7.76
CA VAL A 189 -14.01 5.77 -8.12
C VAL A 189 -15.09 4.70 -8.07
N ASP A 190 -14.82 3.52 -8.63
CA ASP A 190 -15.71 2.38 -8.51
C ASP A 190 -16.02 2.05 -7.04
N GLU A 191 -17.24 1.60 -6.76
CA GLU A 191 -17.73 1.32 -5.40
C GLU A 191 -16.80 0.38 -4.61
N GLY A 192 -16.25 -0.64 -5.29
CA GLY A 192 -15.30 -1.58 -4.68
C GLY A 192 -13.97 -0.95 -4.26
N LEU A 193 -13.60 0.21 -4.80
CA LEU A 193 -12.38 0.95 -4.48
C LEU A 193 -12.63 2.08 -3.48
N LYS A 194 -13.89 2.51 -3.31
CA LYS A 194 -14.27 3.71 -2.56
C LYS A 194 -13.75 3.70 -1.12
N ASN A 195 -13.87 2.57 -0.42
CA ASN A 195 -13.44 2.47 0.97
C ASN A 195 -11.93 2.75 1.16
N PHE A 196 -11.09 2.22 0.27
CA PHE A 196 -9.66 2.48 0.33
C PHE A 196 -9.33 3.90 -0.12
N ALA A 197 -9.91 4.37 -1.23
CA ALA A 197 -9.63 5.71 -1.76
C ALA A 197 -9.99 6.83 -0.77
N ASP A 198 -11.09 6.70 -0.02
CA ASP A 198 -11.49 7.69 1.00
C ASP A 198 -10.52 7.79 2.18
N GLN A 199 -9.69 6.76 2.37
CA GLN A 199 -8.75 6.63 3.48
C GLN A 199 -7.29 6.84 3.04
N GLU A 200 -6.97 6.58 1.77
CA GLU A 200 -5.61 6.69 1.22
C GLU A 200 -4.99 8.07 1.46
N ALA A 201 -5.81 9.12 1.44
CA ALA A 201 -5.36 10.51 1.55
C ALA A 201 -4.52 10.81 2.80
N GLN A 202 -4.70 10.03 3.88
CA GLN A 202 -3.99 10.21 5.14
C GLN A 202 -2.79 9.27 5.32
N LEU A 203 -2.55 8.34 4.39
CA LEU A 203 -1.48 7.35 4.54
C LEU A 203 -0.08 7.93 4.30
N ASP A 204 0.04 8.94 3.44
CA ASP A 204 1.34 9.48 3.04
C ASP A 204 1.79 10.69 3.86
N TYR A 205 0.91 11.31 4.64
CA TYR A 205 1.28 12.46 5.50
C TYR A 205 0.59 12.35 6.86
N SER A 206 1.38 12.24 7.92
CA SER A 206 0.87 11.97 9.28
C SER A 206 0.37 13.20 10.04
N SER A 207 0.71 14.41 9.59
CA SER A 207 0.29 15.66 10.24
C SER A 207 0.49 16.88 9.34
N LEU A 208 -0.17 17.98 9.67
CA LEU A 208 0.06 19.30 9.03
C LEU A 208 1.52 19.76 9.17
N PHE A 209 2.13 19.50 10.33
CA PHE A 209 3.56 19.78 10.53
C PHE A 209 4.42 18.97 9.55
N TYR A 210 4.13 17.67 9.39
CA TYR A 210 4.86 16.82 8.46
C TYR A 210 4.74 17.31 7.01
N ILE A 211 3.53 17.72 6.58
CA ILE A 211 3.31 18.32 5.26
C ILE A 211 4.22 19.54 5.05
N SER A 212 4.30 20.45 6.02
CA SER A 212 5.17 21.64 5.90
C SER A 212 6.67 21.33 5.85
N LYS A 213 7.09 20.14 6.30
CA LYS A 213 8.49 19.70 6.24
C LYS A 213 8.82 18.97 4.95
N THR A 214 7.84 18.30 4.36
CA THR A 214 8.05 17.48 3.16
C THR A 214 7.74 18.23 1.88
N ILE A 215 6.74 19.13 1.90
CA ILE A 215 6.23 19.77 0.68
C ILE A 215 6.63 21.26 0.66
N PRO A 216 7.57 21.65 -0.22
CA PRO A 216 7.91 23.05 -0.46
C PRO A 216 6.67 23.84 -0.88
N GLY A 217 6.50 25.02 -0.29
CA GLY A 217 5.33 25.87 -0.48
C GLY A 217 4.37 25.86 0.71
N PHE A 218 4.45 24.88 1.61
CA PHE A 218 3.71 24.90 2.87
C PHE A 218 4.58 25.36 4.04
N VAL A 219 3.97 26.07 4.98
CA VAL A 219 4.60 26.54 6.23
C VAL A 219 3.68 26.17 7.39
N TYR A 220 4.27 25.76 8.51
CA TYR A 220 3.50 25.45 9.72
C TYR A 220 3.80 26.46 10.83
N ASP A 221 2.77 27.18 11.27
CA ASP A 221 2.86 28.03 12.45
C ASP A 221 2.65 27.17 13.70
N LYS A 222 3.73 27.00 14.47
CA LYS A 222 3.72 26.22 15.72
C LYS A 222 2.88 26.87 16.81
N VAL A 223 2.75 28.20 16.81
CA VAL A 223 2.04 28.93 17.86
C VAL A 223 0.53 28.75 17.67
N SER A 224 0.05 28.93 16.45
CA SER A 224 -1.38 28.76 16.14
C SER A 224 -1.77 27.33 15.79
N GLY A 225 -0.81 26.44 15.53
CA GLY A 225 -1.06 25.08 15.05
C GLY A 225 -1.62 25.01 13.63
N ARG A 226 -1.33 26.02 12.80
CA ARG A 226 -1.95 26.19 11.47
C ARG A 226 -0.99 25.88 10.34
N LEU A 227 -1.54 25.29 9.28
CA LEU A 227 -0.88 25.20 7.99
C LEU A 227 -1.12 26.50 7.20
N GLY A 228 -0.09 26.99 6.53
CA GLY A 228 -0.11 28.16 5.67
C GLY A 228 0.69 27.93 4.40
N LEU A 229 0.67 28.92 3.50
CA LEU A 229 1.46 28.91 2.26
C LEU A 229 2.66 29.85 2.38
N SER A 230 3.78 29.45 1.78
CA SER A 230 4.93 30.34 1.58
C SER A 230 4.67 31.28 0.40
N PRO A 231 5.43 32.39 0.29
CA PRO A 231 5.31 33.32 -0.84
C PRO A 231 5.55 32.68 -2.21
N ASP A 232 6.28 31.56 -2.27
CA ASP A 232 6.62 30.87 -3.51
C ASP A 232 5.65 29.74 -3.87
N ALA A 233 4.63 29.48 -3.04
CA ALA A 233 3.68 28.39 -3.25
C ALA A 233 2.94 28.50 -4.60
N ASP A 234 2.64 29.70 -5.07
CA ASP A 234 1.96 29.92 -6.36
C ASP A 234 2.86 29.71 -7.57
N LYS A 235 4.18 29.75 -7.40
CA LYS A 235 5.17 29.48 -8.46
C LYS A 235 5.59 28.02 -8.49
N SER A 236 5.22 27.25 -7.47
CA SER A 236 5.60 25.84 -7.32
C SER A 236 4.89 24.98 -8.36
N LEU A 237 5.63 24.50 -9.37
CA LEU A 237 5.08 23.64 -10.41
C LEU A 237 4.41 22.41 -9.81
N ILE A 238 5.08 21.74 -8.87
CA ILE A 238 4.56 20.51 -8.25
C ILE A 238 3.23 20.73 -7.52
N LEU A 239 3.04 21.89 -6.88
CA LEU A 239 1.80 22.19 -6.13
C LEU A 239 0.61 22.59 -7.01
N ASN A 240 0.87 23.08 -8.22
CA ASN A 240 -0.16 23.74 -9.02
C ASN A 240 -0.49 23.00 -10.31
N ALA A 241 0.44 22.25 -10.88
CA ALA A 241 0.18 21.48 -12.10
C ALA A 241 -0.62 20.20 -11.78
N PRO A 242 -1.83 20.02 -12.34
CA PRO A 242 -2.70 18.88 -12.03
C PRO A 242 -2.10 17.53 -12.42
N ILE A 243 -1.22 17.48 -13.43
CA ILE A 243 -0.65 16.22 -13.96
C ILE A 243 0.14 15.43 -12.90
N PHE A 244 0.72 16.10 -11.90
CA PHE A 244 1.50 15.42 -10.86
C PHE A 244 0.66 14.61 -9.88
N THR A 245 -0.66 14.85 -9.81
CA THR A 245 -1.56 14.06 -8.97
C THR A 245 -1.99 12.74 -9.60
N ASP A 246 -1.88 12.61 -10.92
CA ASP A 246 -2.41 11.48 -11.69
C ASP A 246 -1.47 11.11 -12.83
N THR A 247 -0.38 10.45 -12.48
CA THR A 247 0.62 9.88 -13.41
C THR A 247 0.07 8.64 -14.11
N ILE A 248 0.74 8.17 -15.18
CA ILE A 248 0.33 6.98 -15.96
C ILE A 248 -0.01 5.76 -15.09
N ASN A 249 0.71 5.52 -14.00
CA ASN A 249 0.51 4.33 -13.17
C ASN A 249 -0.53 4.51 -12.06
N SER A 250 -1.06 5.72 -11.89
CA SER A 250 -1.96 6.09 -10.77
C SER A 250 -3.20 5.20 -10.71
N SER A 251 -3.84 4.99 -11.86
CA SER A 251 -5.08 4.21 -11.98
C SER A 251 -4.85 2.81 -12.58
N HIS A 252 -3.59 2.35 -12.66
CA HIS A 252 -3.27 1.07 -13.27
C HIS A 252 -3.90 -0.10 -12.46
N PRO A 253 -4.78 -0.94 -13.05
CA PRO A 253 -5.55 -1.96 -12.32
C PRO A 253 -4.70 -3.04 -11.64
N LEU A 254 -3.52 -3.33 -12.21
CA LEU A 254 -2.57 -4.31 -11.66
C LEU A 254 -1.50 -3.70 -10.74
N LYS A 255 -1.60 -2.42 -10.37
CA LYS A 255 -0.62 -1.78 -9.48
C LYS A 255 -0.60 -2.48 -8.12
N LEU A 256 0.55 -3.03 -7.78
CA LEU A 256 0.95 -3.47 -6.44
C LEU A 256 2.23 -2.69 -6.12
N ASP A 257 2.10 -1.65 -5.32
CA ASP A 257 3.19 -0.72 -5.02
C ASP A 257 4.01 -1.25 -3.86
N LEU A 258 5.14 -1.92 -4.15
CA LEU A 258 5.99 -2.49 -3.11
C LEU A 258 6.74 -1.42 -2.30
N SER A 259 6.81 -0.17 -2.78
CA SER A 259 7.44 0.91 -2.02
C SER A 259 6.52 1.46 -0.94
N ARG A 260 5.20 1.27 -1.07
CA ARG A 260 4.21 1.74 -0.11
C ARG A 260 3.75 0.58 0.76
N THR A 261 4.37 0.47 1.93
CA THR A 261 4.00 -0.51 2.95
C THR A 261 3.03 0.07 3.97
N VAL A 262 2.20 -0.82 4.53
CA VAL A 262 1.30 -0.51 5.64
C VAL A 262 1.53 -1.51 6.76
N ASP A 263 1.59 -0.98 7.98
CA ASP A 263 1.75 -1.74 9.21
C ASP A 263 0.59 -1.39 10.12
N ALA A 264 -0.38 -2.30 10.24
CA ALA A 264 -1.59 -2.01 11.01
C ALA A 264 -2.27 -3.27 11.54
N CYS A 265 -3.14 -3.05 12.52
CA CYS A 265 -3.89 -4.13 13.12
C CYS A 265 -5.06 -4.55 12.20
N ALA A 266 -5.27 -5.86 12.06
CA ALA A 266 -6.32 -6.42 11.25
C ALA A 266 -7.01 -7.62 11.91
N ILE A 267 -8.26 -7.81 11.53
CA ILE A 267 -9.12 -8.90 11.96
C ILE A 267 -9.11 -10.00 10.90
N ASN A 268 -8.84 -11.24 11.31
CA ASN A 268 -8.96 -12.39 10.43
C ASN A 268 -10.43 -12.60 10.05
N ALA A 269 -10.73 -12.54 8.75
CA ALA A 269 -12.09 -12.72 8.25
C ALA A 269 -12.38 -14.19 7.96
N CYS A 270 -11.55 -14.80 7.10
CA CYS A 270 -11.71 -16.18 6.69
C CYS A 270 -10.47 -16.70 5.95
N THR A 271 -10.38 -18.02 5.86
CA THR A 271 -9.44 -18.72 4.97
C THR A 271 -10.22 -19.29 3.80
N THR A 272 -9.92 -18.84 2.58
CA THR A 272 -10.64 -19.24 1.35
C THR A 272 -9.69 -19.84 0.32
N TYR A 273 -10.24 -20.66 -0.57
CA TYR A 273 -9.50 -21.19 -1.73
C TYR A 273 -9.32 -20.08 -2.81
N PRO A 274 -8.18 -20.04 -3.53
CA PRO A 274 -6.98 -20.85 -3.35
C PRO A 274 -6.17 -20.33 -2.16
N ASP A 275 -5.78 -21.23 -1.24
CA ASP A 275 -4.99 -20.98 -0.02
C ASP A 275 -4.67 -19.50 0.23
N ARG A 276 -5.70 -18.78 0.68
CA ARG A 276 -5.66 -17.34 0.90
C ARG A 276 -6.30 -17.06 2.25
N GLN A 277 -5.58 -16.35 3.09
CA GLN A 277 -6.15 -15.80 4.32
C GLN A 277 -6.55 -14.35 4.07
N GLN A 278 -7.77 -13.99 4.44
CA GLN A 278 -8.31 -12.64 4.26
C GLN A 278 -8.45 -11.93 5.60
N PHE A 279 -8.18 -10.63 5.57
CA PHE A 279 -8.23 -9.76 6.74
C PHE A 279 -9.00 -8.48 6.42
N TYR A 280 -9.56 -7.88 7.48
CA TYR A 280 -10.04 -6.50 7.43
C TYR A 280 -9.27 -5.67 8.45
N PHE A 281 -8.70 -4.56 8.02
CA PHE A 281 -8.01 -3.65 8.93
C PHE A 281 -8.99 -3.09 9.98
N ALA A 282 -8.52 -3.06 11.23
CA ALA A 282 -9.23 -2.46 12.36
C ALA A 282 -8.62 -1.13 12.80
N ASP A 283 -7.53 -0.72 12.14
CA ASP A 283 -6.88 0.58 12.32
C ASP A 283 -7.76 1.74 11.83
N GLU A 284 -7.62 2.91 12.43
CA GLU A 284 -8.43 4.10 12.11
C GLU A 284 -8.18 4.61 10.68
N HIS A 285 -6.95 4.50 10.19
CA HIS A 285 -6.55 5.02 8.88
C HIS A 285 -6.77 4.04 7.72
N LEU A 286 -7.15 2.79 8.01
CA LEU A 286 -7.42 1.75 7.01
C LEU A 286 -8.68 0.93 7.36
N ARG A 287 -9.60 1.46 8.16
CA ARG A 287 -10.74 0.73 8.70
C ARG A 287 -11.54 0.02 7.61
N GLY A 288 -11.71 -1.29 7.79
CA GLY A 288 -12.48 -2.14 6.87
C GLY A 288 -11.84 -2.38 5.50
N VAL A 289 -10.63 -1.86 5.24
CA VAL A 289 -9.89 -2.17 4.02
C VAL A 289 -9.55 -3.65 4.00
N GLY A 290 -9.79 -4.30 2.87
CA GLY A 290 -9.52 -5.72 2.69
C GLY A 290 -8.04 -5.99 2.42
N SER A 291 -7.49 -6.97 3.13
CA SER A 291 -6.15 -7.49 2.87
C SER A 291 -6.17 -9.00 2.62
N ALA A 292 -5.20 -9.50 1.85
CA ALA A 292 -5.01 -10.93 1.67
C ALA A 292 -3.54 -11.33 1.78
N MET A 293 -3.33 -12.49 2.40
CA MET A 293 -2.07 -13.22 2.34
C MET A 293 -2.26 -14.47 1.48
N PHE A 294 -1.41 -14.63 0.47
CA PHE A 294 -1.39 -15.80 -0.40
C PHE A 294 -0.32 -16.78 0.06
N TRP A 295 -0.73 -18.02 0.30
CA TRP A 295 0.20 -19.07 0.72
C TRP A 295 0.90 -19.65 -0.50
N LYS A 296 2.24 -19.71 -0.46
CA LYS A 296 3.02 -20.39 -1.50
C LYS A 296 2.67 -21.87 -1.50
N LYS A 297 2.17 -22.39 -2.61
CA LYS A 297 2.01 -23.84 -2.81
C LYS A 297 3.40 -24.47 -2.85
N SER A 298 3.68 -25.40 -1.94
CA SER A 298 4.92 -26.17 -1.97
C SER A 298 4.98 -26.98 -3.26
N PRO A 299 6.10 -26.96 -4.01
CA PRO A 299 6.26 -27.78 -5.22
C PRO A 299 6.15 -29.26 -4.81
N GLY A 300 5.06 -29.93 -5.21
CA GLY A 300 4.80 -31.34 -4.88
C GLY A 300 3.47 -31.61 -4.16
N GLU A 301 2.80 -30.59 -3.62
CA GLU A 301 1.46 -30.77 -3.03
C GLU A 301 0.39 -30.90 -4.13
N LYS A 302 0.19 -32.12 -4.61
CA LYS A 302 -0.99 -32.48 -5.40
C LYS A 302 -2.22 -32.46 -4.50
N SER A 303 -2.96 -31.35 -4.52
CA SER A 303 -4.41 -31.32 -4.25
C SER A 303 -4.87 -32.17 -3.04
N MET A 304 -4.15 -32.13 -1.92
CA MET A 304 -4.69 -32.63 -0.66
C MET A 304 -5.09 -31.42 0.16
N LYS A 305 -6.36 -31.44 0.61
CA LYS A 305 -6.89 -30.48 1.57
C LYS A 305 -5.86 -30.29 2.70
N PRO A 306 -5.56 -29.04 3.09
CA PRO A 306 -4.48 -28.78 4.03
C PRO A 306 -4.90 -29.24 5.44
N LEU A 307 -4.73 -30.53 5.75
CA LEU A 307 -5.04 -31.07 7.08
C LEU A 307 -3.99 -30.67 8.13
N ASN A 308 -2.80 -30.24 7.69
CA ASN A 308 -1.66 -29.92 8.58
C ASN A 308 -1.11 -28.51 8.41
N ARG A 309 -1.78 -27.62 7.64
CA ARG A 309 -1.48 -26.20 7.79
C ARG A 309 -2.19 -25.78 9.05
N THR A 310 -1.43 -25.70 10.15
CA THR A 310 -1.83 -25.08 11.40
C THR A 310 -2.74 -23.91 11.07
N SER A 311 -3.91 -23.83 11.70
CA SER A 311 -4.70 -22.61 11.75
C SER A 311 -3.81 -21.52 12.32
N VAL A 312 -3.01 -20.85 11.46
CA VAL A 312 -1.82 -20.11 11.93
C VAL A 312 -2.21 -18.95 12.85
N MET A 313 -3.49 -18.56 12.91
CA MET A 313 -3.97 -17.71 14.00
C MET A 313 -5.38 -18.08 14.45
N GLU A 314 -5.48 -18.61 15.68
CA GLU A 314 -6.72 -18.65 16.47
C GLU A 314 -7.11 -17.27 17.02
N SER A 315 -6.20 -16.30 16.97
CA SER A 315 -6.47 -14.93 17.42
C SER A 315 -7.18 -14.16 16.30
N ASN A 316 -8.34 -13.59 16.63
CA ASN A 316 -9.09 -12.73 15.71
C ASN A 316 -8.35 -11.43 15.36
N PHE A 317 -7.27 -11.05 16.05
CA PHE A 317 -6.64 -9.74 15.91
C PHE A 317 -5.11 -9.84 15.79
N THR A 318 -4.54 -9.38 14.67
CA THR A 318 -3.12 -9.51 14.37
C THR A 318 -2.54 -8.23 13.80
N SER A 319 -1.23 -7.99 13.99
CA SER A 319 -0.52 -6.96 13.24
C SER A 319 -0.15 -7.51 11.87
N ILE A 320 -0.59 -6.84 10.80
CA ILE A 320 -0.25 -7.20 9.43
C ILE A 320 0.66 -6.13 8.83
N HIS A 321 1.62 -6.63 8.06
CA HIS A 321 2.52 -5.86 7.23
C HIS A 321 2.22 -6.21 5.78
N GLY A 322 1.93 -5.21 4.96
CA GLY A 322 1.50 -5.42 3.58
C GLY A 322 1.91 -4.30 2.64
N CYS A 323 1.78 -4.57 1.34
CA CYS A 323 1.99 -3.58 0.28
C CYS A 323 0.64 -3.15 -0.31
N ILE A 324 0.54 -1.89 -0.75
CA ILE A 324 -0.71 -1.33 -1.25
C ILE A 324 -0.97 -1.76 -2.70
N SER A 325 -2.18 -2.23 -2.98
CA SER A 325 -2.73 -2.50 -4.31
C SER A 325 -3.97 -1.62 -4.56
N PRO A 326 -3.80 -0.31 -4.82
CA PRO A 326 -4.87 0.66 -4.63
C PRO A 326 -6.08 0.43 -5.54
N ASN A 327 -5.85 -0.20 -6.71
CA ASN A 327 -6.84 -0.38 -7.77
C ASN A 327 -7.41 -1.81 -7.83
N LYS A 328 -7.17 -2.66 -6.83
CA LYS A 328 -7.75 -4.02 -6.74
C LYS A 328 -9.04 -3.99 -5.91
N PRO A 329 -10.25 -4.13 -6.51
CA PRO A 329 -11.53 -3.91 -5.82
C PRO A 329 -11.80 -4.79 -4.60
N ALA A 330 -11.24 -6.00 -4.56
CA ALA A 330 -11.50 -6.94 -3.47
C ALA A 330 -10.45 -6.89 -2.35
N LEU A 331 -9.23 -6.42 -2.64
CA LEU A 331 -8.04 -6.62 -1.82
C LEU A 331 -7.02 -5.51 -2.12
N GLN A 332 -7.17 -4.38 -1.45
CA GLN A 332 -6.32 -3.20 -1.65
C GLN A 332 -5.00 -3.27 -0.87
N VAL A 333 -4.80 -4.32 -0.07
CA VAL A 333 -3.51 -4.63 0.56
C VAL A 333 -3.15 -6.10 0.33
N GLU A 334 -1.89 -6.33 0.00
CA GLU A 334 -1.29 -7.65 -0.07
C GLU A 334 -0.39 -7.86 1.14
N THR A 335 -0.80 -8.74 2.06
CA THR A 335 -0.07 -9.06 3.29
C THR A 335 1.07 -10.02 2.98
N PHE A 336 2.30 -9.60 3.30
CA PHE A 336 3.50 -10.44 3.15
C PHE A 336 4.07 -10.89 4.50
N ARG A 337 3.72 -10.23 5.60
CA ARG A 337 4.14 -10.62 6.95
C ARG A 337 3.01 -10.39 7.93
N ILE A 338 2.89 -11.33 8.86
CA ILE A 338 1.95 -11.27 9.96
C ILE A 338 2.75 -11.41 11.24
N GLU A 339 2.57 -10.46 12.14
CA GLU A 339 3.09 -10.56 13.49
C GLU A 339 1.95 -10.91 14.45
N PRO A 340 2.10 -11.99 15.24
CA PRO A 340 1.18 -12.21 16.35
C PRO A 340 1.31 -11.01 17.26
N THR A 341 0.18 -10.35 17.52
CA THR A 341 0.13 -9.22 18.45
C THR A 341 0.67 -9.73 19.78
N LYS A 342 1.89 -9.31 20.17
CA LYS A 342 2.47 -9.63 21.47
C LYS A 342 1.46 -9.19 22.52
N LEU A 343 0.75 -10.12 23.17
CA LEU A 343 -0.18 -9.93 24.30
C LEU A 343 -0.34 -8.44 24.67
N CYS A 344 -1.03 -7.67 23.84
CA CYS A 344 -1.03 -6.21 23.98
C CYS A 344 -2.25 -5.80 24.77
N PHE A 345 -2.16 -4.64 25.40
CA PHE A 345 -3.15 -4.02 26.29
C PHE A 345 -4.61 -4.14 25.81
N MET A 346 -4.88 -4.25 24.51
CA MET A 346 -6.21 -4.47 23.93
C MET A 346 -6.85 -5.81 24.33
N ASN A 347 -6.06 -6.87 24.52
CA ASN A 347 -6.57 -8.12 25.11
C ASN A 347 -7.00 -7.94 26.59
N ASN A 348 -6.47 -6.91 27.28
CA ASN A 348 -6.89 -6.54 28.63
C ASN A 348 -8.03 -5.50 28.65
N LEU A 349 -8.15 -4.65 27.62
CA LEU A 349 -9.13 -3.56 27.56
C LEU A 349 -10.46 -3.92 26.88
N CYS A 350 -10.61 -5.13 26.34
CA CYS A 350 -11.92 -5.69 25.94
C CYS A 350 -12.92 -5.87 27.11
N THR A 351 -12.67 -5.27 28.28
CA THR A 351 -13.63 -5.18 29.39
C THR A 351 -14.09 -3.73 29.60
N ARG A 352 -14.64 -3.08 28.56
CA ARG A 352 -15.50 -1.89 28.80
C ARG A 352 -16.85 -2.24 29.44
N SER A 353 -17.11 -3.51 29.76
CA SER A 353 -18.21 -3.93 30.62
C SER A 353 -17.87 -5.23 31.38
N THR A 354 -17.75 -5.13 32.71
CA THR A 354 -18.01 -6.22 33.68
C THR A 354 -17.30 -7.57 33.48
N GLY A 355 -16.02 -7.61 33.10
CA GLY A 355 -15.23 -8.86 33.14
C GLY A 355 -15.71 -9.98 32.21
N LYS A 356 -16.38 -9.64 31.10
CA LYS A 356 -16.84 -10.59 30.08
C LYS A 356 -15.97 -10.54 28.83
N ILE A 357 -15.72 -11.70 28.22
CA ILE A 357 -14.99 -11.91 26.96
C ILE A 357 -15.96 -12.42 25.88
N ILE A 358 -15.63 -12.22 24.60
CA ILE A 358 -16.42 -12.77 23.48
C ILE A 358 -15.94 -14.20 23.21
N SER A 359 -16.84 -15.17 23.28
CA SER A 359 -16.54 -16.58 23.00
C SER A 359 -16.37 -16.84 21.50
N ASN A 360 -15.86 -18.03 21.14
CA ASN A 360 -15.77 -18.49 19.74
C ASN A 360 -17.13 -18.57 19.03
N ALA A 361 -18.24 -18.54 19.78
CA ALA A 361 -19.60 -18.47 19.25
C ALA A 361 -20.12 -17.02 19.10
N GLY A 362 -19.29 -16.01 19.37
CA GLY A 362 -19.67 -14.59 19.31
C GLY A 362 -20.46 -14.09 20.53
N CYS A 363 -20.58 -14.88 21.60
CA CYS A 363 -21.37 -14.53 22.78
C CYS A 363 -20.50 -13.95 23.90
N LEU A 364 -21.01 -12.98 24.67
CA LEU A 364 -20.35 -12.47 25.87
C LEU A 364 -20.44 -13.48 27.03
N VAL A 365 -19.29 -14.02 27.45
CA VAL A 365 -19.13 -14.97 28.57
C VAL A 365 -18.23 -14.39 29.65
N ASN A 366 -18.38 -14.81 30.91
CA ASN A 366 -17.46 -14.37 31.98
C ASN A 366 -16.04 -14.88 31.70
N ALA A 367 -15.03 -14.06 31.98
CA ALA A 367 -13.64 -14.47 31.86
C ALA A 367 -13.33 -15.61 32.86
N ASP A 368 -13.05 -16.81 32.34
CA ASP A 368 -12.60 -17.94 33.14
C ASP A 368 -11.08 -17.86 33.32
N PHE A 369 -10.66 -17.30 34.44
CA PHE A 369 -9.25 -17.18 34.81
C PHE A 369 -8.61 -18.50 35.26
N GLU A 370 -9.38 -19.56 35.51
CA GLU A 370 -8.80 -20.89 35.78
C GLU A 370 -8.16 -21.47 34.52
N SER A 371 -8.85 -21.33 33.38
CA SER A 371 -8.32 -21.73 32.07
C SER A 371 -7.06 -20.95 31.70
N VAL A 372 -7.01 -19.64 32.02
CA VAL A 372 -5.85 -18.78 31.78
C VAL A 372 -4.68 -19.18 32.67
N ASN A 373 -4.92 -19.47 33.95
CA ASN A 373 -3.88 -19.96 34.86
C ASN A 373 -3.36 -21.34 34.46
N ALA A 374 -4.22 -22.24 33.97
CA ALA A 374 -3.83 -23.53 33.42
C ALA A 374 -2.99 -23.36 32.14
N ASN A 375 -3.36 -22.44 31.25
CA ASN A 375 -2.61 -22.14 30.02
C ASN A 375 -1.28 -21.44 30.32
N ILE A 376 -1.23 -20.54 31.30
CA ILE A 376 0.02 -19.93 31.79
C ILE A 376 0.92 -20.99 32.43
N LYS A 377 0.38 -21.93 33.25
CA LYS A 377 1.15 -23.07 33.78
C LYS A 377 1.66 -23.99 32.66
N TYR A 378 0.83 -24.28 31.66
CA TYR A 378 1.20 -25.07 30.50
C TYR A 378 2.31 -24.39 29.68
N ARG A 379 2.20 -23.09 29.43
CA ARG A 379 3.22 -22.31 28.71
C ARG A 379 4.50 -22.11 29.53
N LYS A 380 4.41 -21.97 30.85
CA LYS A 380 5.58 -22.04 31.76
C LYS A 380 6.25 -23.42 31.68
N SER A 381 5.49 -24.51 31.53
CA SER A 381 6.02 -25.86 31.34
C SER A 381 6.62 -26.14 29.95
N GLN A 382 6.43 -25.19 29.02
CA GLN A 382 6.98 -25.14 27.66
C GLN A 382 8.05 -24.04 27.50
N SER A 383 8.45 -23.37 28.60
CA SER A 383 9.48 -22.33 28.55
C SER A 383 10.86 -22.92 28.23
N PHE A 384 11.76 -22.05 27.75
CA PHE A 384 13.13 -22.34 27.35
C PHE A 384 13.99 -23.08 28.40
N GLU A 385 13.55 -23.19 29.65
CA GLU A 385 14.25 -23.93 30.71
C GLU A 385 14.44 -25.42 30.39
N LYS A 386 13.50 -26.07 29.69
CA LYS A 386 13.67 -27.48 29.26
C LYS A 386 14.79 -27.64 28.23
N PHE A 387 15.00 -26.65 27.37
CA PHE A 387 16.05 -26.70 26.35
C PHE A 387 17.43 -26.66 27.00
N PHE A 388 17.61 -25.85 28.06
CA PHE A 388 18.87 -25.79 28.81
C PHE A 388 19.13 -27.02 29.69
N VAL A 389 18.10 -27.63 30.29
CA VAL A 389 18.27 -28.88 31.07
C VAL A 389 18.70 -30.06 30.19
N VAL A 390 18.21 -30.13 28.95
CA VAL A 390 18.66 -31.14 27.97
C VAL A 390 20.09 -30.85 27.51
N TYR A 391 20.43 -29.58 27.28
CA TYR A 391 21.78 -29.17 26.88
C TYR A 391 22.83 -29.39 27.98
N GLU A 392 22.48 -29.16 29.26
CA GLU A 392 23.37 -29.46 30.39
C GLU A 392 23.54 -30.96 30.63
N LYS A 393 22.53 -31.78 30.33
CA LYS A 393 22.65 -33.25 30.35
C LYS A 393 23.60 -33.75 29.25
N MET A 394 23.45 -33.24 28.03
CA MET A 394 24.31 -33.61 26.91
C MET A 394 25.78 -33.21 27.14
N LYS A 395 26.04 -32.02 27.70
CA LYS A 395 27.40 -31.60 28.07
C LYS A 395 28.05 -32.45 29.17
N LYS A 396 27.27 -33.03 30.07
CA LYS A 396 27.78 -33.93 31.12
C LYS A 396 28.07 -35.33 30.61
N GLU A 397 27.36 -35.79 29.58
CA GLU A 397 27.60 -37.06 28.92
C GLU A 397 28.81 -36.98 27.98
N GLU A 398 29.01 -35.88 27.23
CA GLU A 398 30.21 -35.67 26.41
C GLU A 398 31.52 -35.51 27.22
N ALA A 399 31.43 -35.00 28.46
CA ALA A 399 32.60 -34.90 29.35
C ALA A 399 32.96 -36.21 30.07
N ALA A 400 32.11 -37.24 29.98
CA ALA A 400 32.34 -38.54 30.59
C ALA A 400 32.99 -39.57 29.64
N ASP A 401 32.98 -39.28 28.33
CA ASP A 401 33.58 -40.14 27.29
C ASP A 401 35.04 -39.77 26.95
N ASP A 402 35.61 -38.75 27.60
CA ASP A 402 36.98 -38.24 27.39
C ASP A 402 37.93 -38.48 28.59
N VAL A 403 37.70 -39.55 29.39
CA VAL A 403 38.65 -40.02 30.44
C VAL A 403 39.04 -41.49 30.25
#